data_AF-A0A136NED7-F1
#
_entry.id   AF-A0A136NED7-F1
#
_cell.length_a   1.000
_cell.length_b   1.000
_cell.length_c   1.000
_cell.angle_alpha   90.00
_cell.angle_beta   90.00
_cell.angle_gamma   90.00
#
_symmetry.space_group_name_H-M   'P 1'
#
loop_
_entity.id
_entity.type
_entity.pdbx_description
1 polymer ?
#
loop_
_entity_poly.entity_id
_entity_poly.type
_entity_poly.pdbx_seq_one_letter_code
_entity_poly.pdbx_strand_id
1 'polypeptide(L)'
;MKLKKRIKRFPERYIDHIYGEHEIGGTSWIYISGKDFGEMKFPVLENEPAPGTSEAIQHGIFAYFVPPVTLFAVLGTLMWVTKWSSGSAKKEDNKSENK
;
A
#
# COMPACT_ATOMS: atom_id res chain seq x y z
N MET A 1 3.71 14.12 26.73
CA MET A 1 4.19 14.66 28.05
C MET A 1 3.08 14.87 29.10
N LYS A 2 1.86 15.29 28.74
CA LYS A 2 0.77 15.53 29.74
C LYS A 2 0.31 14.26 30.49
N LEU A 3 0.24 13.10 29.84
CA LEU A 3 -0.17 11.84 30.47
C LEU A 3 0.84 11.35 31.53
N LYS A 4 2.13 11.32 31.21
CA LYS A 4 3.19 10.96 32.18
C LYS A 4 3.14 11.86 33.42
N LYS A 5 2.84 13.16 33.26
CA LYS A 5 2.60 14.08 34.39
C LYS A 5 1.33 13.74 35.19
N ARG A 6 0.30 13.19 34.57
CA ARG A 6 -0.95 12.79 35.23
C ARG A 6 -0.78 11.48 36.01
N ILE A 7 -0.07 10.50 35.47
CA ILE A 7 0.30 9.26 36.17
C ILE A 7 1.13 9.60 37.41
N LYS A 8 2.18 10.42 37.25
CA LYS A 8 3.02 10.88 38.37
C LYS A 8 2.27 11.66 39.46
N ARG A 9 1.16 12.32 39.12
CA ARG A 9 0.32 13.04 40.10
C ARG A 9 -0.66 12.14 40.85
N PHE A 10 -0.99 10.98 40.30
CA PHE A 10 -1.95 10.04 40.88
C PHE A 10 -1.43 8.60 40.72
N PRO A 11 -0.28 8.25 41.31
CA PRO A 11 0.36 6.96 41.13
C PRO A 11 -0.46 5.80 41.72
N GLU A 12 -1.30 6.07 42.74
CA GLU A 12 -2.21 5.05 43.28
C GLU A 12 -3.39 4.73 42.36
N ARG A 13 -3.66 5.56 41.35
CA ARG A 13 -4.81 5.40 40.44
C ARG A 13 -4.44 4.83 39.08
N TYR A 14 -3.17 4.90 38.70
CA TYR A 14 -2.71 4.48 37.39
C TYR A 14 -1.43 3.66 37.52
N ILE A 15 -1.34 2.57 36.76
CA ILE A 15 -0.08 1.85 36.56
C ILE A 15 0.87 2.72 35.73
N ASP A 16 2.18 2.53 35.91
CA ASP A 16 3.21 3.23 35.13
C ASP A 16 3.39 2.61 33.74
N HIS A 17 2.27 2.47 33.01
CA HIS A 17 2.22 1.96 31.66
C HIS A 17 1.16 2.71 30.86
N ILE A 18 1.53 3.09 29.64
CA ILE A 18 0.69 3.79 28.69
C ILE A 18 0.49 2.85 27.49
N TYR A 19 -0.69 2.26 27.41
CA TYR A 19 -1.02 1.32 26.34
C TYR A 19 -1.34 2.08 25.05
N GLY A 20 -0.75 1.66 23.95
CA GLY A 20 -0.80 2.27 22.63
C GLY A 20 0.37 3.23 22.33
N GLU A 21 1.27 3.53 23.27
CA GLU A 21 2.46 4.38 23.04
C GLU A 21 3.54 3.62 22.26
N HIS A 22 3.70 2.31 22.50
CA HIS A 22 4.75 1.49 21.89
C HIS A 22 4.19 0.25 21.17
N GLU A 23 2.98 -0.17 21.55
CA GLU A 23 2.28 -1.33 21.03
C GLU A 23 2.03 -1.16 19.53
N ILE A 24 2.35 -2.18 18.73
CA ILE A 24 2.22 -2.18 17.27
C ILE A 24 2.95 -0.99 16.62
N GLY A 25 4.14 -0.64 17.12
CA GLY A 25 4.91 0.49 16.60
C GLY A 25 4.31 1.87 16.92
N GLY A 26 3.37 1.92 17.88
CA GLY A 26 2.67 3.13 18.30
C GLY A 26 1.32 3.30 17.58
N THR A 27 0.27 3.45 18.37
CA THR A 27 -1.11 3.64 17.89
C THR A 27 -1.56 5.09 18.06
N SER A 28 -2.56 5.53 17.30
CA SER A 28 -3.13 6.89 17.45
C SER A 28 -3.99 7.07 18.71
N TRP A 29 -4.16 6.01 19.51
CA TRP A 29 -5.10 5.96 20.64
C TRP A 29 -4.35 5.52 21.89
N ILE A 30 -4.47 6.28 22.97
CA ILE A 30 -3.66 6.05 24.18
C ILE A 30 -4.57 5.77 25.37
N TYR A 31 -4.29 4.68 26.08
CA TYR A 31 -5.04 4.25 27.27
C TYR A 31 -4.14 4.23 28.52
N ILE A 32 -4.74 4.61 29.66
CA ILE A 32 -4.14 4.49 30.99
C ILE A 32 -5.15 3.78 31.90
N SER A 33 -4.66 2.91 32.77
CA SER A 33 -5.50 2.14 33.69
C SER A 33 -4.86 2.08 35.07
N GLY A 34 -5.67 1.82 36.10
CA GLY A 34 -5.19 1.49 37.45
C GLY A 34 -4.94 0.00 37.66
N LYS A 35 -5.31 -0.85 36.70
CA LYS A 35 -5.09 -2.29 36.70
C LYS A 35 -4.36 -2.72 35.44
N ASP A 36 -3.72 -3.88 35.51
CA ASP A 36 -3.03 -4.48 34.38
C ASP A 36 -3.97 -4.67 33.17
N PHE A 37 -3.45 -4.40 31.98
CA PHE A 37 -4.24 -4.47 30.74
C PHE A 37 -4.66 -5.92 30.40
N GLY A 38 -3.87 -6.92 30.79
CA GLY A 38 -4.21 -8.34 30.65
C GLY A 38 -5.43 -8.74 31.47
N GLU A 39 -5.61 -8.20 32.67
CA GLU A 39 -6.82 -8.44 33.50
C GLU A 39 -8.08 -7.86 32.86
N MET A 40 -7.94 -6.78 32.09
CA MET A 40 -9.03 -6.12 31.38
C MET A 40 -9.34 -6.74 30.02
N LYS A 41 -8.74 -7.91 29.71
CA LYS A 41 -8.85 -8.60 28.41
C LYS A 41 -8.31 -7.78 27.22
N PHE A 42 -7.40 -6.84 27.46
CA PHE A 42 -6.64 -6.26 26.36
C PHE A 42 -5.65 -7.31 25.83
N PRO A 43 -5.44 -7.39 24.51
CA PRO A 43 -4.42 -8.25 23.94
C PRO A 43 -3.04 -7.78 24.39
N VAL A 44 -2.14 -8.72 24.69
CA VAL A 44 -0.72 -8.38 24.85
C VAL A 44 -0.16 -8.20 23.45
N LEU A 45 0.17 -6.96 23.11
CA LEU A 45 0.69 -6.59 21.79
C LEU A 45 2.20 -6.46 21.86
N GLU A 46 2.88 -6.99 20.85
CA GLU A 46 4.31 -6.76 20.67
C GLU A 46 4.57 -5.31 20.23
N ASN A 47 5.78 -4.82 20.45
CA ASN A 47 6.18 -3.46 20.05
C ASN A 47 6.48 -3.36 18.55
N GLU A 48 6.43 -4.47 17.81
CA GLU A 48 6.67 -4.49 16.38
C GLU A 48 5.44 -4.03 15.59
N PRO A 49 5.60 -3.13 14.60
CA PRO A 49 4.49 -2.65 13.80
C PRO A 49 3.85 -3.79 12.99
N ALA A 50 2.52 -3.91 13.09
CA ALA A 50 1.74 -4.94 12.38
C ALA A 50 1.86 -4.89 10.85
N PRO A 51 2.00 -3.73 10.17
CA PRO A 51 2.17 -3.71 8.74
C PRO A 51 3.65 -3.57 8.38
N GLY A 52 4.38 -4.68 8.43
CA GLY A 52 5.70 -4.79 7.80
C GLY A 52 5.66 -5.07 6.29
N THR A 53 4.52 -4.91 5.61
CA THR A 53 4.37 -5.42 4.22
C THR A 53 3.49 -4.60 3.27
N SER A 54 3.12 -3.35 3.60
CA SER A 54 2.50 -2.47 2.58
C SER A 54 3.53 -2.03 1.51
N GLU A 55 4.81 -2.02 1.87
CA GLU A 55 5.93 -1.70 0.97
C GLU A 55 6.08 -2.74 -0.16
N ALA A 56 5.99 -4.03 0.14
CA ALA A 56 6.20 -5.09 -0.86
C ALA A 56 5.08 -5.15 -1.92
N ILE A 57 3.84 -4.78 -1.55
CA ILE A 57 2.71 -4.81 -2.49
C ILE A 57 2.76 -3.59 -3.42
N GLN A 58 3.11 -2.42 -2.89
CA GLN A 58 3.25 -1.21 -3.70
C GLN A 58 4.44 -1.29 -4.67
N HIS A 59 5.51 -2.01 -4.32
CA HIS A 59 6.62 -2.31 -5.24
C HIS A 59 6.39 -3.54 -6.13
N GLY A 60 5.51 -4.48 -5.78
CA GLY A 60 5.37 -5.75 -6.52
C GLY A 60 4.52 -5.65 -7.79
N ILE A 61 3.41 -4.92 -7.75
CA ILE A 61 2.45 -4.86 -8.88
C ILE A 61 2.70 -3.63 -9.77
N PHE A 62 3.26 -2.56 -9.19
CA PHE A 62 3.61 -1.30 -9.87
C PHE A 62 5.12 -1.04 -9.92
N ALA A 63 5.97 -2.06 -9.75
CA ALA A 63 7.41 -1.91 -9.94
C ALA A 63 7.70 -1.27 -11.30
N TYR A 64 8.04 0.02 -11.24
CA TYR A 64 8.76 0.73 -12.29
C TYR A 64 8.05 0.86 -13.66
N PHE A 65 6.72 0.95 -13.70
CA PHE A 65 5.97 1.15 -14.97
C PHE A 65 6.28 0.11 -16.08
N VAL A 66 6.86 -1.04 -15.72
CA VAL A 66 7.21 -2.11 -16.66
C VAL A 66 5.98 -2.60 -17.43
N PRO A 67 4.83 -2.89 -16.78
CA PRO A 67 3.67 -3.41 -17.52
C PRO A 67 3.11 -2.41 -18.57
N PRO A 68 2.90 -1.11 -18.24
CA PRO A 68 2.54 -0.12 -19.26
C PRO A 68 3.54 -0.02 -20.42
N VAL A 69 4.84 0.06 -20.15
CA VAL A 69 5.86 0.23 -21.20
C VAL A 69 5.94 -1.00 -22.11
N THR A 70 5.94 -2.20 -21.54
CA THR A 70 5.95 -3.44 -22.33
C THR A 70 4.70 -3.55 -23.20
N LEU A 71 3.52 -3.22 -22.67
CA LEU A 71 2.27 -3.23 -23.44
C LEU A 71 2.33 -2.27 -24.64
N PHE A 72 2.75 -1.01 -24.41
CA PHE A 72 2.87 -0.03 -25.49
C PHE A 72 3.94 -0.41 -26.52
N ALA A 73 5.05 -1.01 -26.09
CA ALA A 73 6.08 -1.51 -27.00
C ALA A 73 5.53 -2.61 -27.92
N VAL A 74 4.82 -3.60 -27.35
CA VAL A 74 4.17 -4.66 -28.14
C VAL A 74 3.14 -4.08 -29.09
N LEU A 75 2.26 -3.18 -28.63
CA LEU A 75 1.26 -2.54 -29.49
C LEU A 75 1.90 -1.74 -30.64
N GLY A 76 2.96 -0.97 -30.33
CA GLY A 76 3.70 -0.18 -31.32
C GLY A 76 4.37 -1.04 -32.39
N THR A 77 4.99 -2.16 -31.99
CA THR A 77 5.59 -3.10 -32.95
C THR A 77 4.53 -3.74 -33.88
N LEU A 78 3.39 -4.15 -33.33
CA LEU A 78 2.27 -4.68 -34.12
C LEU A 78 1.71 -3.64 -35.11
N MET A 79 1.51 -2.40 -34.67
CA MET A 79 1.05 -1.31 -35.54
C MET A 79 2.04 -1.00 -36.66
N TRP A 80 3.35 -1.03 -36.41
CA TRP A 80 4.34 -0.78 -37.45
C TRP A 80 4.35 -1.92 -38.49
N VAL A 81 4.41 -3.18 -38.05
CA VAL A 81 4.42 -4.34 -38.95
C VAL A 81 3.15 -4.40 -39.80
N THR A 82 1.98 -4.19 -39.18
CA THR A 82 0.70 -4.17 -39.90
C THR A 82 0.56 -2.98 -40.84
N LYS A 83 1.00 -1.78 -40.44
CA LYS A 83 1.02 -0.59 -41.33
C LYS A 83 1.94 -0.81 -42.52
N TRP A 84 3.08 -1.44 -42.32
CA TRP A 84 4.02 -1.76 -43.39
C TRP A 84 3.42 -2.76 -44.37
N SER A 85 2.73 -3.79 -43.88
CA SER A 85 2.02 -4.76 -44.73
C SER A 85 0.79 -4.17 -45.44
N SER A 86 0.05 -3.26 -44.79
CA SER A 86 -1.15 -2.63 -45.37
C SER A 86 -0.84 -1.59 -46.45
N GLY A 87 0.41 -1.12 -46.56
CA GLY A 87 0.88 -0.37 -47.73
C GLY A 87 0.78 -1.17 -49.04
N SER A 88 0.73 -2.51 -48.95
CA SER A 88 0.60 -3.42 -50.09
C SER A 88 -0.83 -3.94 -50.31
N ALA A 89 -1.69 -3.97 -49.29
CA ALA A 89 -3.08 -4.42 -49.41
C ALA A 89 -4.07 -3.31 -49.83
N LYS A 90 -3.75 -2.03 -49.60
CA LYS A 90 -4.61 -0.89 -49.97
C LYS A 90 -4.45 -0.43 -51.42
N LYS A 91 -4.15 -1.35 -52.35
CA LYS A 91 -4.05 -1.08 -53.80
C LYS A 91 -5.02 -1.90 -54.66
N GLU A 92 -5.78 -2.84 -54.08
CA GLU A 92 -6.72 -3.68 -54.84
C GLU A 92 -8.20 -3.30 -54.65
N ASP A 93 -8.60 -2.66 -53.55
CA ASP A 93 -10.01 -2.25 -53.34
C ASP A 93 -10.42 -0.94 -54.04
N ASN A 94 -9.51 -0.24 -54.72
CA ASN A 94 -9.77 1.05 -55.38
C ASN A 94 -9.65 0.96 -56.92
N LYS A 95 -9.97 -0.21 -57.49
CA LYS A 95 -10.02 -0.43 -58.96
C LYS A 95 -11.34 -1.05 -59.45
N SER A 96 -12.20 -1.53 -58.55
CA SER A 96 -13.52 -2.09 -58.87
C SER A 96 -14.69 -1.10 -58.77
N GLU A 97 -14.47 0.12 -58.27
CA GLU A 97 -15.52 1.17 -58.18
C GLU A 97 -15.54 2.15 -59.36
N ASN A 98 -14.68 1.98 -60.36
CA ASN A 98 -14.71 2.79 -61.57
C ASN A 98 -14.62 1.90 -62.82
N LYS A 99 -15.66 1.11 -63.06
CA LYS A 99 -15.96 0.51 -64.36
C LYS A 99 -17.47 0.50 -64.60
#